data_AF-A0A944TE01-F1
#
_entry.id   AF-A0A944TE01-F1
#
_cell.length_a   1.000
_cell.length_b   1.000
_cell.length_c   1.000
_cell.angle_alpha   90.00
_cell.angle_beta   90.00
_cell.angle_gamma   90.00
#
_symmetry.space_group_name_H-M   'P 1'
#
loop_
_entity.id
_entity.type
_entity.pdbx_description
1 polymer ?
#
loop_
_entity_poly.entity_id
_entity_poly.type
_entity_poly.pdbx_seq_one_letter_code
_entity_poly.pdbx_strand_id
1 'polypeptide(L)'
;MQGRVDQPRGDIMLRLADTLGVSETWLRFEVGPAVVHIPVVGRVAAGESFIPFDDSPLGTGYDEIDFTLDDADPIAIEVRGESMLPVYRPGDFLLCSRRRGTDIASCMNKDCVVKTDQGEGFVKKLVNGSNPGTFTLISYNAAPIENVRLIWAAPIIWVKRS
;
A
#
# COMPACT_ATOMS: atom_id res chain seq x y z
N MET A 1 49.07 23.42 17.47
CA MET A 1 47.96 23.85 16.59
C MET A 1 47.21 22.59 16.20
N GLN A 2 46.29 22.13 17.07
CA GLN A 2 45.71 20.79 16.94
C GLN A 2 44.46 20.87 16.07
N GLY A 3 44.50 20.17 14.93
CA GLY A 3 43.47 20.22 13.89
C GLY A 3 42.10 19.84 14.42
N ARG A 4 41.23 20.85 14.51
CA ARG A 4 39.79 20.65 14.58
C ARG A 4 39.38 19.87 13.33
N VAL A 5 38.80 18.70 13.54
CA VAL A 5 38.29 17.86 12.47
C VAL A 5 36.80 18.16 12.37
N ASP A 6 36.40 18.84 11.30
CA ASP A 6 35.00 19.24 11.11
C ASP A 6 34.11 18.08 10.64
N GLN A 7 34.68 16.97 10.12
CA GLN A 7 33.93 15.77 9.75
C GLN A 7 34.73 14.47 9.99
N PRO A 8 34.06 13.38 10.44
CA PRO A 8 34.69 12.06 10.60
C PRO A 8 35.34 11.58 9.30
N ARG A 9 36.50 10.90 9.42
CA ARG A 9 37.24 10.33 8.29
C ARG A 9 36.93 8.84 8.12
N GLY A 10 37.07 8.35 6.89
CA GLY A 10 36.89 6.93 6.57
C GLY A 10 35.45 6.46 6.76
N ASP A 11 35.28 5.22 7.20
CA ASP A 11 33.99 4.56 7.44
C ASP A 11 33.38 4.88 8.82
N ILE A 12 34.00 5.77 9.61
CA ILE A 12 33.54 6.13 10.95
C ILE A 12 32.11 6.66 10.92
N MET A 13 31.76 7.46 9.91
CA MET A 13 30.41 8.00 9.77
C MET A 13 29.38 6.88 9.53
N LEU A 14 29.69 5.92 8.65
CA LEU A 14 28.84 4.76 8.37
C LEU A 14 28.62 3.90 9.62
N ARG A 15 29.69 3.64 10.39
CA ARG A 15 29.60 2.86 11.64
C ARG A 15 28.79 3.56 12.72
N LEU A 16 28.93 4.88 12.83
CA LEU A 16 28.13 5.69 13.76
C LEU A 16 26.66 5.65 13.37
N ALA A 17 26.35 5.80 12.08
CA ALA A 17 24.98 5.73 11.57
C ALA A 17 24.34 4.37 11.88
N ASP A 18 25.06 3.27 11.61
CA ASP A 18 24.64 1.90 11.93
C ASP A 18 24.40 1.69 13.43
N THR A 19 25.34 2.13 14.28
CA THR A 19 25.23 2.02 15.75
C THR A 19 24.04 2.80 16.31
N LEU A 20 23.75 3.96 15.74
CA LEU A 20 22.65 4.83 16.15
C LEU A 20 21.31 4.45 15.51
N GLY A 21 21.29 3.49 14.58
CA GLY A 21 20.08 3.09 13.87
C GLY A 21 19.53 4.16 12.91
N VAL A 22 20.38 5.03 12.38
CA VAL A 22 20.01 6.12 11.46
C VAL A 22 20.77 6.00 10.14
N SER A 23 20.31 6.69 9.10
CA SER A 23 21.06 6.75 7.83
C SER A 23 22.26 7.71 7.96
N GLU A 24 23.34 7.46 7.21
CA GLU A 24 24.46 8.40 7.12
C GLU A 24 23.98 9.79 6.64
N THR A 25 23.03 9.81 5.70
CA THR A 25 22.47 11.05 5.15
C THR A 25 21.76 11.88 6.23
N TRP A 26 20.99 11.25 7.11
CA TRP A 26 20.38 11.92 8.27
C TRP A 26 21.46 12.43 9.22
N LEU A 27 22.44 11.59 9.55
CA LEU A 27 23.51 11.93 10.49
C LEU A 27 24.41 13.09 9.98
N ARG A 28 24.54 13.22 8.65
CA ARG A 28 25.46 14.16 8.00
C ARG A 28 24.78 15.46 7.55
N PHE A 29 23.49 15.42 7.23
CA PHE A 29 22.78 16.54 6.62
C PHE A 29 21.42 16.83 7.28
N GLU A 30 21.05 16.11 8.34
CA GLU A 30 19.74 16.20 8.99
C GLU A 30 18.57 15.89 8.02
N VAL A 31 18.87 15.19 6.93
CA VAL A 31 17.87 14.75 5.95
C VAL A 31 17.38 13.36 6.34
N GLY A 32 16.18 13.31 6.92
CA GLY A 32 15.48 12.06 7.22
C GLY A 32 15.13 11.25 5.97
N PRO A 33 14.67 9.99 6.13
CA PRO A 33 14.03 9.28 5.03
C PRO A 33 12.97 10.18 4.41
N ALA A 34 12.82 10.15 3.08
CA ALA A 34 11.75 10.88 2.42
C ALA A 34 10.42 10.34 2.96
N VAL A 35 9.72 11.17 3.75
CA VAL A 35 8.38 10.83 4.24
C VAL A 35 7.45 10.90 3.03
N VAL A 36 7.01 9.74 2.57
CA VAL A 36 5.99 9.65 1.53
C VAL A 36 4.63 9.58 2.22
N HIS A 37 3.81 10.60 2.02
CA HIS A 37 2.40 10.54 2.40
C HIS A 37 1.62 9.76 1.34
N ILE A 38 1.13 8.58 1.71
CA ILE A 38 0.30 7.74 0.85
C ILE A 38 -1.17 8.04 1.17
N PRO A 39 -1.98 8.49 0.19
CA PRO A 39 -3.37 8.84 0.46
C PRO A 39 -4.18 7.58 0.80
N VAL A 40 -5.02 7.70 1.83
CA VAL A 40 -6.08 6.73 2.11
C VAL A 40 -7.22 7.02 1.13
N VAL A 41 -7.41 6.13 0.16
CA VAL A 41 -8.37 6.35 -0.95
C VAL A 41 -9.74 5.73 -0.68
N GLY A 42 -9.95 5.12 0.49
CA GLY A 42 -11.22 4.51 0.84
C GLY A 42 -11.22 3.75 2.16
N ARG A 43 -12.41 3.34 2.56
CA ARG A 43 -12.70 2.51 3.73
C ARG A 43 -13.61 1.38 3.28
N VAL A 44 -13.36 0.18 3.76
CA VAL A 44 -14.14 -1.01 3.38
C VAL A 44 -14.69 -1.71 4.59
N ALA A 45 -15.97 -2.09 4.53
CA ALA A 45 -16.66 -2.89 5.53
C ALA A 45 -17.24 -4.17 4.92
N ALA A 46 -18.04 -4.90 5.69
CA ALA A 46 -18.31 -6.29 5.44
C ALA A 46 -19.19 -6.61 4.25
N GLY A 47 -18.59 -7.11 3.16
CA GLY A 47 -19.33 -7.44 1.94
C GLY A 47 -19.87 -6.21 1.21
N GLU A 48 -19.48 -5.02 1.65
CA GLU A 48 -19.90 -3.75 1.09
C GLU A 48 -18.90 -3.31 0.02
N SER A 49 -19.42 -2.85 -1.11
CA SER A 49 -18.64 -2.10 -2.07
C SER A 49 -18.38 -0.69 -1.52
N PHE A 50 -17.19 -0.16 -1.76
CA PHE A 50 -16.88 1.25 -1.50
C PHE A 50 -16.60 1.97 -2.82
N ILE A 51 -16.69 3.29 -2.83
CA ILE A 51 -16.29 4.10 -3.99
C ILE A 51 -14.90 4.66 -3.69
N PRO A 52 -13.84 4.27 -4.42
CA PRO A 52 -12.52 4.85 -4.24
C PRO A 52 -12.54 6.34 -4.58
N PHE A 53 -11.99 7.17 -3.70
CA PHE A 53 -11.76 8.59 -3.98
C PHE A 53 -10.59 8.68 -4.97
N ASP A 54 -10.89 8.95 -6.24
CA ASP A 54 -9.85 8.95 -7.27
C ASP A 54 -9.11 10.28 -7.40
N ASP A 55 -9.61 11.39 -6.84
CA ASP A 55 -8.93 12.69 -6.83
C ASP A 55 -9.50 13.59 -5.70
N SER A 56 -8.89 13.57 -4.50
CA SER A 56 -9.22 14.53 -3.45
C SER A 56 -7.95 15.16 -2.87
N PRO A 57 -7.91 16.49 -2.66
CA PRO A 57 -6.76 17.13 -2.07
C PRO A 57 -6.50 16.55 -0.67
N LEU A 58 -5.22 16.27 -0.40
CA LEU A 58 -4.69 15.64 0.80
C LEU A 58 -5.38 16.20 2.06
N GLY A 59 -6.30 15.41 2.63
CA GLY A 59 -6.98 15.74 3.87
C GLY A 59 -6.03 15.62 5.06
N THR A 60 -6.01 16.60 5.94
CA THR A 60 -5.18 16.59 7.16
C THR A 60 -5.78 15.65 8.20
N GLY A 61 -5.10 14.54 8.51
CA GLY A 61 -5.47 13.67 9.63
C GLY A 61 -5.16 12.17 9.47
N TYR A 62 -4.00 11.80 8.94
CA TYR A 62 -3.64 10.40 8.71
C TYR A 62 -2.29 10.03 9.35
N ASP A 63 -2.20 8.81 9.90
CA ASP A 63 -0.97 8.26 10.47
C ASP A 63 0.08 8.03 9.37
N GLU A 64 1.32 8.46 9.62
CA GLU A 64 2.45 8.36 8.68
C GLU A 64 3.09 6.97 8.68
N ILE A 65 3.57 6.52 7.51
CA ILE A 65 4.25 5.23 7.29
C ILE A 65 5.27 5.43 6.15
N ASP A 66 6.53 5.06 6.37
CA ASP A 66 7.62 5.22 5.39
C ASP A 66 7.54 4.19 4.24
N PHE A 67 7.69 4.62 2.98
CA PHE A 67 7.73 3.74 1.79
C PHE A 67 8.56 4.35 0.64
N THR A 68 9.34 3.55 -0.09
CA THR A 68 10.18 4.01 -1.22
C THR A 68 9.53 3.69 -2.57
N LEU A 69 9.54 4.65 -3.51
CA LEU A 69 8.43 4.85 -4.47
C LEU A 69 8.84 4.82 -5.95
N ASP A 70 9.95 4.20 -6.32
CA ASP A 70 10.54 4.50 -7.64
C ASP A 70 9.77 3.97 -8.87
N ASP A 71 8.69 3.17 -8.69
CA ASP A 71 7.76 2.76 -9.77
C ASP A 71 6.34 2.41 -9.23
N ALA A 72 5.99 2.90 -8.05
CA ALA A 72 4.75 2.53 -7.37
C ALA A 72 3.67 3.61 -7.53
N ASP A 73 2.42 3.21 -7.82
CA ASP A 73 1.21 4.02 -7.60
C ASP A 73 0.58 3.55 -6.27
N PRO A 74 1.13 3.96 -5.10
CA PRO A 74 0.71 3.42 -3.83
C PRO A 74 -0.62 4.00 -3.39
N ILE A 75 -1.42 3.14 -2.76
CA ILE A 75 -2.66 3.53 -2.09
C ILE A 75 -2.77 2.83 -0.75
N ALA A 76 -3.47 3.45 0.19
CA ALA A 76 -3.83 2.84 1.46
C ALA A 76 -5.35 2.65 1.58
N ILE A 77 -5.76 1.54 2.21
CA ILE A 77 -7.15 1.29 2.61
C ILE A 77 -7.19 0.97 4.11
N GLU A 78 -8.08 1.63 4.83
CA GLU A 78 -8.42 1.30 6.21
C GLU A 78 -9.47 0.18 6.23
N VAL A 79 -9.18 -0.92 6.93
CA VAL A 79 -10.13 -2.01 7.14
C VAL A 79 -11.08 -1.63 8.25
N ARG A 80 -12.39 -1.68 7.95
CA ARG A 80 -13.45 -1.51 8.95
C ARG A 80 -14.29 -2.77 9.06
N GLY A 81 -14.71 -3.11 10.27
CA GLY A 81 -15.52 -4.30 10.51
C GLY A 81 -14.78 -5.63 10.33
N GLU A 82 -15.51 -6.72 10.52
CA GLU A 82 -14.94 -8.05 10.76
C GLU A 82 -14.96 -8.98 9.54
N SER A 83 -15.40 -8.50 8.38
CA SER A 83 -15.55 -9.32 7.15
C SER A 83 -14.29 -9.94 6.61
N MET A 84 -13.16 -9.32 6.90
CA MET A 84 -11.87 -9.73 6.39
C MET A 84 -11.14 -10.61 7.41
N LEU A 85 -11.79 -10.94 8.53
CA LEU A 85 -11.27 -11.91 9.48
C LEU A 85 -11.20 -13.31 8.85
N PRO A 86 -10.18 -14.10 9.22
CA PRO A 86 -9.16 -13.78 10.23
C PRO A 86 -7.94 -13.00 9.69
N VAL A 87 -7.89 -12.75 8.37
CA VAL A 87 -6.68 -12.26 7.68
C VAL A 87 -6.41 -10.78 8.00
N TYR A 88 -7.41 -9.93 7.82
CA TYR A 88 -7.34 -8.49 8.10
C TYR A 88 -8.36 -8.09 9.15
N ARG A 89 -7.92 -7.28 10.11
CA ARG A 89 -8.68 -6.90 11.30
C ARG A 89 -9.19 -5.46 11.16
N PRO A 90 -10.30 -5.11 11.81
CA PRO A 90 -10.69 -3.71 11.93
C PRO A 90 -9.53 -2.86 12.48
N GLY A 91 -9.25 -1.73 11.82
CA GLY A 91 -8.13 -0.84 12.17
C GLY A 91 -6.82 -1.12 11.42
N ASP A 92 -6.73 -2.24 10.69
CA ASP A 92 -5.56 -2.49 9.82
C ASP A 92 -5.53 -1.48 8.67
N PHE A 93 -4.32 -1.03 8.31
CA PHE A 93 -4.09 -0.27 7.07
C PHE A 93 -3.38 -1.16 6.04
N LEU A 94 -4.01 -1.31 4.89
CA LEU A 94 -3.52 -2.11 3.77
C LEU A 94 -2.79 -1.19 2.79
N LEU A 95 -1.47 -1.34 2.71
CA LEU A 95 -0.68 -0.67 1.70
C LEU A 95 -0.68 -1.51 0.42
N CYS A 96 -1.03 -0.89 -0.70
CA CYS A 96 -1.17 -1.54 -2.00
C CYS A 96 -0.53 -0.68 -3.10
N SER A 97 -0.28 -1.25 -4.27
CA SER A 97 0.25 -0.52 -5.43
C SER A 97 -0.58 -0.82 -6.68
N ARG A 98 -1.23 0.20 -7.28
CA ARG A 98 -2.16 0.02 -8.40
C ARG A 98 -1.47 -0.47 -9.66
N ARG A 99 -2.14 -1.38 -10.36
CA ARG A 99 -1.82 -1.89 -11.69
C ARG A 99 -3.04 -1.71 -12.59
N ARG A 100 -2.80 -1.34 -13.86
CA ARG A 100 -3.83 -1.05 -14.86
C ARG A 100 -3.58 -1.84 -16.14
N GLY A 101 -4.62 -2.01 -16.94
CA GLY A 101 -4.51 -2.68 -18.24
C GLY A 101 -3.88 -4.07 -18.14
N THR A 102 -2.84 -4.33 -18.94
CA THR A 102 -2.13 -5.62 -18.98
C THR A 102 -1.40 -5.94 -17.68
N ASP A 103 -1.03 -4.94 -16.88
CA ASP A 103 -0.26 -5.15 -15.65
C ASP A 103 -1.08 -5.77 -14.53
N ILE A 104 -2.41 -5.77 -14.65
CA ILE A 104 -3.32 -6.45 -13.72
C ILE A 104 -3.00 -7.96 -13.64
N ALA A 105 -2.43 -8.55 -14.70
CA ALA A 105 -1.97 -9.93 -14.67
C ALA A 105 -0.94 -10.22 -13.56
N SER A 106 -0.13 -9.23 -13.15
CA SER A 106 0.82 -9.36 -12.03
C SER A 106 0.16 -9.47 -10.65
N CYS A 107 -1.15 -9.22 -10.58
CA CYS A 107 -1.97 -9.25 -9.37
C CYS A 107 -2.64 -10.61 -9.14
N MET A 108 -2.48 -11.56 -10.07
CA MET A 108 -3.15 -12.87 -9.98
C MET A 108 -2.75 -13.64 -8.73
N ASN A 109 -3.73 -14.30 -8.13
CA ASN A 109 -3.66 -15.11 -6.92
C ASN A 109 -3.20 -14.35 -5.66
N LYS A 110 -3.23 -13.02 -5.70
CA LYS A 110 -2.93 -12.15 -4.54
C LYS A 110 -4.21 -11.57 -3.98
N ASP A 111 -4.17 -11.18 -2.71
CA ASP A 111 -5.21 -10.33 -2.14
C ASP A 111 -5.00 -8.92 -2.69
N CYS A 112 -6.05 -8.38 -3.27
CA CYS A 112 -6.02 -7.10 -3.96
C CYS A 112 -7.16 -6.21 -3.49
N VAL A 113 -6.86 -4.91 -3.40
CA VAL A 113 -7.88 -3.88 -3.53
C VAL A 113 -8.14 -3.69 -5.02
N VAL A 114 -9.39 -3.70 -5.45
CA VAL A 114 -9.75 -3.57 -6.87
C VAL A 114 -10.83 -2.52 -7.06
N LYS A 115 -10.88 -1.92 -8.25
CA LYS A 115 -12.01 -1.12 -8.72
C LYS A 115 -12.58 -1.71 -10.00
N THR A 116 -13.87 -2.02 -9.99
CA THR A 116 -14.59 -2.55 -11.16
C THR A 116 -14.92 -1.44 -12.15
N ASP A 117 -15.27 -1.82 -13.38
CA ASP A 117 -15.78 -0.87 -14.39
C ASP A 117 -17.15 -0.25 -14.03
N GLN A 118 -17.86 -0.87 -13.07
CA GLN A 118 -19.08 -0.32 -12.47
C GLN A 118 -18.80 0.69 -11.34
N GLY A 119 -17.53 0.95 -11.04
CA GLY A 119 -17.10 1.91 -10.02
C GLY A 119 -17.02 1.36 -8.60
N GLU A 120 -17.33 0.08 -8.41
CA GLU A 120 -17.32 -0.58 -7.10
C GLU A 120 -15.89 -0.98 -6.68
N GLY A 121 -15.60 -0.76 -5.41
CA GLY A 121 -14.34 -1.14 -4.77
C GLY A 121 -14.48 -2.39 -3.92
N PHE A 122 -13.55 -3.33 -4.03
CA PHE A 122 -13.53 -4.55 -3.23
C PHE A 122 -12.13 -4.89 -2.71
N VAL A 123 -12.06 -5.61 -1.59
CA VAL A 123 -10.84 -6.29 -1.14
C VAL A 123 -11.07 -7.79 -1.20
N LYS A 124 -10.44 -8.45 -2.17
CA LYS A 124 -10.68 -9.85 -2.52
C LYS A 124 -9.43 -10.48 -3.10
N LYS A 125 -9.37 -11.81 -3.12
CA LYS A 125 -8.35 -12.53 -3.87
C LYS A 125 -8.70 -12.54 -5.34
N LEU A 126 -7.76 -12.11 -6.17
CA LEU A 126 -7.98 -11.97 -7.61
C LEU A 126 -7.57 -13.23 -8.35
N VAL A 127 -8.47 -13.81 -9.14
CA VAL A 127 -8.17 -14.95 -10.03
C VAL A 127 -8.73 -14.71 -11.43
N ASN A 128 -8.33 -15.53 -12.40
CA ASN A 128 -8.85 -15.44 -13.76
C ASN A 128 -10.36 -15.71 -13.80
N GLY A 129 -11.08 -14.89 -14.56
CA GLY A 129 -12.48 -15.13 -14.87
C GLY A 129 -12.63 -16.21 -15.94
N SER A 130 -13.86 -16.70 -16.11
CA SER A 130 -14.20 -17.67 -17.17
C SER A 130 -14.13 -17.06 -18.58
N ASN A 131 -14.32 -15.74 -18.71
CA ASN A 131 -14.32 -15.05 -19.99
C ASN A 131 -13.02 -14.26 -20.23
N PRO A 132 -12.55 -14.12 -21.48
CA PRO A 132 -11.39 -13.30 -21.81
C PRO A 132 -11.51 -11.86 -21.30
N GLY A 133 -10.48 -11.38 -20.62
CA GLY A 133 -10.44 -10.01 -20.07
C GLY A 133 -11.33 -9.79 -18.85
N THR A 134 -11.82 -10.86 -18.21
CA THR A 134 -12.57 -10.80 -16.96
C THR A 134 -11.83 -11.51 -15.83
N PHE A 135 -12.22 -11.18 -14.60
CA PHE A 135 -11.64 -11.68 -13.37
C PHE A 135 -12.72 -12.22 -12.43
N THR A 136 -12.32 -13.13 -11.55
CA THR A 136 -13.16 -13.57 -10.45
C THR A 136 -12.58 -13.08 -9.13
N LEU A 137 -13.43 -12.49 -8.29
CA LEU A 137 -13.09 -11.96 -6.99
C LEU A 137 -13.50 -12.96 -5.91
N ILE A 138 -12.51 -13.64 -5.34
CA ILE A 138 -12.73 -14.65 -4.31
C ILE A 138 -12.82 -13.96 -2.94
N SER A 139 -13.93 -14.23 -2.26
CA SER A 139 -14.19 -13.80 -0.88
C SER A 139 -13.74 -14.85 0.12
N TYR A 140 -13.31 -14.42 1.31
CA TYR A 140 -13.05 -15.33 2.43
C TYR A 140 -14.34 -15.86 3.06
N ASN A 141 -15.36 -15.00 3.16
CA ASN A 141 -16.58 -15.27 3.95
C ASN A 141 -17.88 -15.13 3.13
N ALA A 142 -17.79 -15.13 1.79
CA ALA A 142 -18.94 -14.96 0.90
C ALA A 142 -18.74 -15.71 -0.43
N ALA A 143 -19.76 -15.74 -1.28
CA ALA A 143 -19.63 -16.29 -2.63
C ALA A 143 -18.61 -15.47 -3.48
N PRO A 144 -17.94 -16.12 -4.45
CA PRO A 144 -17.17 -15.41 -5.48
C PRO A 144 -18.03 -14.44 -6.29
N ILE A 145 -17.41 -13.35 -6.75
CA ILE A 145 -17.99 -12.46 -7.76
C ILE A 145 -17.28 -12.77 -9.08
N GLU A 146 -17.99 -13.39 -10.02
CA GLU A 146 -17.40 -13.87 -11.28
C GLU A 146 -17.53 -12.85 -12.42
N ASN A 147 -16.67 -12.99 -13.44
CA ASN A 147 -16.76 -12.28 -14.71
C ASN A 147 -16.70 -10.74 -14.59
N VAL A 148 -15.93 -10.24 -13.62
CA VAL A 148 -15.77 -8.81 -13.35
C VAL A 148 -14.71 -8.19 -14.26
N ARG A 149 -14.98 -7.00 -14.80
CA ARG A 149 -13.98 -6.16 -15.47
C ARG A 149 -13.41 -5.16 -14.48
N LEU A 150 -12.09 -4.98 -14.49
CA LEU A 150 -11.39 -4.11 -13.57
C LEU A 150 -10.82 -2.90 -14.29
N ILE A 151 -11.00 -1.72 -13.70
CA ILE A 151 -10.28 -0.50 -14.08
C ILE A 151 -8.84 -0.61 -13.58
N TRP A 152 -8.68 -1.07 -12.34
CA TRP A 152 -7.38 -1.32 -11.73
C TRP A 152 -7.47 -2.39 -10.63
N ALA A 153 -6.32 -3.00 -10.34
CA ALA A 153 -6.11 -3.88 -9.20
C ALA A 153 -4.84 -3.46 -8.47
N ALA A 154 -4.83 -3.53 -7.15
CA ALA A 154 -3.70 -3.16 -6.32
C ALA A 154 -3.41 -4.30 -5.33
N PRO A 155 -2.38 -5.15 -5.56
CA PRO A 155 -2.00 -6.18 -4.62
C PRO A 155 -1.58 -5.56 -3.29
N ILE A 156 -2.01 -6.17 -2.20
CA ILE A 156 -1.61 -5.79 -0.85
C ILE A 156 -0.16 -6.21 -0.67
N ILE A 157 0.71 -5.23 -0.42
CA ILE A 157 2.15 -5.43 -0.27
C ILE A 157 2.59 -5.40 1.19
N TRP A 158 1.84 -4.70 2.03
CA TRP A 158 2.14 -4.60 3.46
C TRP A 158 0.87 -4.26 4.26
N VAL A 159 0.90 -4.61 5.55
CA VAL A 159 -0.21 -4.37 6.48
C VAL A 159 0.33 -3.70 7.73
N LYS A 160 -0.12 -2.49 8.04
CA LYS A 160 0.02 -1.92 9.38
C LYS A 160 -1.06 -2.53 10.25
N ARG A 161 -0.65 -3.23 11.30
CA ARG A 161 -1.57 -3.61 12.38
C ARG A 161 -1.56 -2.48 13.40
N SER A 162 -2.74 -2.03 13.82
CA SER A 162 -2.89 -1.16 14.99
C SER A 162 -2.52 -1.88 16.28
#